data_AF-D4LQZ3-F1
#
_entry.id   AF-D4LQZ3-F1
#
_cell.length_a   1.000
_cell.length_b   1.000
_cell.length_c   1.000
_cell.angle_alpha   90.00
_cell.angle_beta   90.00
_cell.angle_gamma   90.00
#
_symmetry.space_group_name_H-M   'P 1'
#
loop_
_entity.id
_entity.type
_entity.pdbx_description
1 polymer ?
#
loop_
_entity_poly.entity_id
_entity_poly.type
_entity_poly.pdbx_seq_one_letter_code
_entity_poly.pdbx_strand_id
1 'polypeptide(L)'
;MLVALEAGKCDAVVTDMPTGKAACVAYPDFKLLDFTGTDGEFEVSDEDINIGISLKKGNDELKDAINGGLSEMTEDDFNKMMDEAISVQPLSES
;
A
#
# COMPACT_ATOMS: atom_id res chain seq x y z
N MET A 1 -0.14 9.39 11.89
CA MET A 1 1.30 9.32 11.53
C MET A 1 1.68 10.51 10.68
N LEU A 2 1.05 10.72 9.50
CA LEU A 2 1.37 11.84 8.59
C LEU A 2 1.23 13.23 9.23
N VAL A 3 0.18 13.48 10.02
CA VAL A 3 0.01 14.74 10.79
C VAL A 3 1.17 14.99 11.77
N ALA A 4 1.79 13.93 12.31
CA ALA A 4 2.91 14.08 13.22
C ALA A 4 4.21 14.46 12.47
N LEU A 5 4.40 13.92 11.26
CA LEU A 5 5.49 14.30 10.37
C LEU A 5 5.35 15.75 9.92
N GLU A 6 4.14 16.13 9.47
CA GLU A 6 3.81 17.52 9.09
C GLU A 6 4.02 18.49 10.25
N ALA A 7 3.62 18.11 11.47
CA ALA A 7 3.81 18.93 12.67
C ALA A 7 5.25 18.92 13.23
N GLY A 8 6.21 18.28 12.54
CA GLY A 8 7.60 18.20 12.98
C GLY A 8 7.82 17.41 14.27
N LYS A 9 6.90 16.52 14.63
CA LYS A 9 6.99 15.66 15.83
C LYS A 9 7.78 14.37 15.58
N CYS A 10 7.98 14.01 14.32
CA CYS A 10 8.86 12.93 13.88
C CYS A 10 9.52 13.31 12.55
N ASP A 11 10.71 12.78 12.30
CA ASP A 11 11.51 13.11 11.10
C ASP A 11 11.16 12.26 9.88
N ALA A 12 10.64 11.05 10.09
CA ALA A 12 10.27 10.13 9.03
C ALA A 12 9.12 9.21 9.44
N VAL A 13 8.38 8.74 8.44
CA VAL A 13 7.40 7.66 8.56
C VAL A 13 7.82 6.54 7.61
N VAL A 14 8.02 5.35 8.15
CA VAL A 14 8.28 4.14 7.35
C VAL A 14 6.94 3.44 7.15
N THR A 15 6.54 3.24 5.89
CA THR A 15 5.25 2.67 5.51
C THR A 15 5.38 1.99 4.14
N ASP A 16 4.39 1.19 3.78
CA ASP A 16 4.26 0.58 2.45
C ASP A 16 4.17 1.63 1.31
N MET A 17 4.61 1.23 0.13
CA MET A 17 4.67 2.06 -1.07
C MET A 17 3.34 2.78 -1.41
N PRO A 18 2.17 2.11 -1.45
CA PRO A 18 0.92 2.80 -1.78
C PRO A 18 0.53 3.85 -0.74
N THR A 19 0.73 3.58 0.55
CA THR A 19 0.50 4.59 1.61
C THR A 19 1.46 5.78 1.48
N GLY A 20 2.73 5.54 1.15
CA GLY A 20 3.72 6.60 0.92
C GLY A 20 3.38 7.47 -0.29
N LYS A 21 2.93 6.86 -1.40
CA LYS A 21 2.44 7.59 -2.58
C LYS A 21 1.23 8.45 -2.24
N ALA A 22 0.23 7.88 -1.56
CA ALA A 22 -0.96 8.62 -1.13
C ALA A 22 -0.60 9.80 -0.21
N ALA A 23 0.38 9.63 0.69
CA ALA A 23 0.87 10.70 1.55
C ALA A 23 1.47 11.87 0.75
N CYS A 24 2.22 11.60 -0.32
CA CYS A 24 2.79 12.65 -1.17
C CYS A 24 1.72 13.39 -2.00
N VAL A 25 0.58 12.74 -2.30
CA VAL A 25 -0.58 13.42 -2.90
C VAL A 25 -1.26 14.33 -1.87
N ALA A 26 -1.42 13.86 -0.63
CA ALA A 26 -2.10 14.59 0.43
C ALA A 26 -1.26 15.76 1.02
N TYR A 27 0.07 15.58 1.08
CA TYR A 27 1.03 16.53 1.63
C TYR A 27 2.08 16.81 0.56
N PRO A 28 1.88 17.84 -0.29
CA PRO A 28 2.75 18.11 -1.44
C PRO A 28 4.23 18.38 -1.09
N ASP A 29 4.49 18.77 0.16
CA ASP A 29 5.84 19.03 0.68
C ASP A 29 6.55 17.76 1.17
N PHE A 30 5.83 16.64 1.29
CA PHE A 30 6.45 15.35 1.61
C PHE A 30 7.26 14.82 0.45
N LYS A 31 8.31 14.07 0.79
CA LYS A 31 9.14 13.36 -0.18
C LYS A 31 9.14 11.88 0.14
N LEU A 32 8.85 11.08 -0.88
CA LEU A 32 9.03 9.64 -0.81
C LEU A 32 10.53 9.32 -0.91
N LEU A 33 11.04 8.61 0.07
CA LEU A 33 12.39 8.04 0.03
C LEU A 33 12.27 6.57 -0.35
N ASP A 34 12.59 6.26 -1.60
CA ASP A 34 12.55 4.90 -2.14
C ASP A 34 13.97 4.31 -2.12
N PHE A 35 14.12 3.20 -1.38
CA PHE A 35 15.39 2.49 -1.23
C PHE A 35 15.46 1.21 -2.09
N THR A 36 14.43 0.93 -2.89
CA THR A 36 14.39 -0.24 -3.78
C THR A 36 15.61 -0.27 -4.69
N GLY A 37 16.31 -1.42 -4.76
CA GLY A 37 17.51 -1.59 -5.58
C GLY A 37 18.77 -0.89 -5.04
N THR A 38 18.75 -0.38 -3.81
CA THR A 38 19.92 0.19 -3.13
C THR A 38 20.44 -0.76 -2.05
N ASP A 39 21.67 -0.53 -1.55
CA ASP A 39 22.23 -1.28 -0.42
C ASP A 39 21.40 -1.12 0.88
N GLY A 40 20.50 -0.13 0.94
CA GLY A 40 19.61 0.13 2.07
C GLY A 40 18.18 -0.35 1.86
N GLU A 41 17.94 -1.19 0.84
CA GLU A 41 16.63 -1.79 0.60
C GLU A 41 16.16 -2.58 1.83
N PHE A 42 14.87 -2.47 2.14
CA PHE A 42 14.29 -3.18 3.28
C PHE A 42 14.18 -4.67 2.93
N GLU A 43 14.89 -5.51 3.69
CA GLU A 43 14.71 -6.95 3.64
C GLU A 43 13.46 -7.34 4.44
N VAL A 44 12.42 -7.74 3.73
CA VAL A 44 11.14 -8.19 4.27
C VAL A 44 10.85 -9.60 3.74
N SER A 45 10.18 -10.43 4.54
CA SER A 45 9.81 -11.77 4.07
C SER A 45 8.68 -11.67 3.04
N ASP A 46 8.58 -12.67 2.16
CA ASP A 46 7.44 -12.76 1.22
C ASP A 46 6.10 -12.72 1.97
N GLU A 47 6.04 -13.24 3.19
CA GLU A 47 4.84 -13.23 4.03
C GLU A 47 4.45 -11.82 4.50
N ASP A 48 5.41 -10.91 4.64
CA ASP A 48 5.18 -9.51 5.07
C ASP A 48 4.72 -8.61 3.92
N ILE A 49 5.04 -8.99 2.67
CA ILE A 49 4.66 -8.22 1.46
C ILE A 49 3.45 -8.79 0.73
N ASN A 50 3.12 -10.06 0.95
CA ASN A 50 1.97 -10.69 0.30
C ASN A 50 0.66 -10.23 0.95
N ILE A 51 -0.10 -9.43 0.21
CA ILE A 51 -1.43 -8.98 0.61
C ILE A 51 -2.43 -10.11 0.41
N GLY A 52 -3.07 -10.56 1.50
CA GLY A 52 -4.07 -11.62 1.48
C GLY A 52 -5.48 -11.14 1.87
N ILE A 53 -6.50 -11.72 1.25
CA ILE A 53 -7.90 -11.51 1.66
C ILE A 53 -8.23 -12.49 2.79
N SER A 54 -8.46 -11.96 3.99
CA SER A 54 -8.81 -12.76 5.17
C SER A 54 -10.24 -13.28 5.09
N LEU A 55 -10.43 -14.58 5.34
CA LEU A 55 -11.73 -15.26 5.27
C LEU A 55 -12.01 -16.09 6.53
N LYS A 56 -13.29 -16.39 6.79
CA LYS A 56 -13.67 -17.31 7.86
C LYS A 56 -13.08 -18.69 7.60
N LYS A 57 -12.34 -19.24 8.57
CA LYS A 57 -11.76 -20.59 8.48
C LYS A 57 -12.82 -21.63 8.11
N GLY A 58 -12.47 -22.51 7.17
CA GLY A 58 -13.34 -23.57 6.65
C GLY A 58 -14.33 -23.13 5.57
N ASN A 59 -14.30 -21.87 5.12
CA ASN A 59 -15.13 -21.42 3.99
C ASN A 59 -14.37 -21.57 2.66
N ASP A 60 -14.21 -22.81 2.21
CA ASP A 60 -13.46 -23.13 1.00
C ASP A 60 -14.15 -22.62 -0.27
N GLU A 61 -15.48 -22.65 -0.32
CA GLU A 61 -16.25 -22.14 -1.48
C GLU A 61 -15.96 -20.66 -1.76
N LEU A 62 -15.99 -19.82 -0.72
CA LEU A 62 -15.69 -18.40 -0.86
C LEU A 62 -14.21 -18.15 -1.19
N LYS A 63 -13.31 -18.93 -0.58
CA LYS A 63 -11.87 -18.86 -0.85
C LYS A 63 -11.59 -19.19 -2.32
N ASP A 64 -12.17 -20.25 -2.86
CA ASP A 64 -11.95 -20.70 -4.23
C ASP A 64 -12.57 -19.73 -5.23
N ALA A 65 -13.74 -19.16 -4.93
CA ALA A 65 -14.37 -18.13 -5.77
C ALA A 65 -13.51 -16.86 -5.87
N ILE A 66 -12.97 -16.39 -4.74
CA ILE A 66 -12.09 -15.21 -4.70
C ILE A 66 -10.78 -15.49 -5.43
N ASN A 67 -10.12 -16.60 -5.13
CA ASN A 67 -8.86 -16.97 -5.79
C ASN A 67 -9.05 -17.18 -7.29
N GLY A 68 -10.19 -17.75 -7.72
CA GLY A 68 -10.54 -17.87 -9.13
C GLY A 68 -10.58 -16.52 -9.83
N GLY A 69 -11.29 -15.54 -9.26
CA GLY A 69 -11.33 -14.19 -9.82
C GLY A 69 -9.97 -13.48 -9.83
N LEU A 70 -9.19 -13.62 -8.76
CA LEU A 70 -7.85 -13.02 -8.67
C LEU A 70 -6.84 -13.66 -9.62
N SER A 71 -7.00 -14.94 -9.94
CA SER A 71 -6.08 -15.66 -10.84
C SER A 71 -6.12 -15.18 -12.30
N GLU A 72 -7.18 -14.45 -12.66
CA GLU A 72 -7.33 -13.84 -13.98
C GLU A 72 -6.64 -12.47 -14.09
N MET A 73 -6.12 -11.95 -12.98
CA MET A 73 -5.51 -10.63 -12.89
C MET A 73 -3.98 -10.69 -12.94
N THR A 74 -3.38 -9.66 -13.51
CA THR A 74 -1.93 -9.48 -13.56
C THR A 74 -1.46 -8.47 -12.51
N GLU A 75 -0.16 -8.45 -12.21
CA GLU A 75 0.45 -7.41 -11.36
C GLU A 75 0.14 -5.99 -11.88
N ASP A 76 0.11 -5.81 -13.20
CA ASP A 76 -0.24 -4.53 -13.84
C ASP A 76 -1.71 -4.13 -13.56
N ASP A 77 -2.63 -5.09 -13.54
CA ASP A 77 -4.03 -4.83 -13.20
C ASP A 77 -4.16 -4.38 -11.74
N PHE A 78 -3.44 -5.04 -10.83
CA PHE A 78 -3.41 -4.66 -9.42
C PHE A 78 -2.80 -3.27 -9.22
N ASN A 79 -1.68 -2.99 -9.89
CA ASN A 79 -1.01 -1.68 -9.83
C ASN A 79 -1.94 -0.57 -10.34
N LYS A 80 -2.63 -0.81 -11.46
CA LYS A 80 -3.58 0.15 -12.01
C LYS A 80 -4.76 0.42 -11.06
N MET A 81 -5.34 -0.62 -10.46
CA MET A 81 -6.41 -0.44 -9.47
C MET A 81 -5.93 0.36 -8.26
N MET A 82 -4.67 0.16 -7.83
CA MET A 82 -4.08 0.92 -6.75
C MET A 82 -3.90 2.40 -7.11
N ASP A 83 -3.41 2.71 -8.31
CA ASP A 83 -3.26 4.08 -8.78
C ASP A 83 -4.63 4.78 -8.89
N GLU A 84 -5.65 4.08 -9.39
CA GLU A 84 -7.04 4.57 -9.40
C GLU A 84 -7.54 4.83 -7.99
N ALA A 85 -7.32 3.91 -7.05
CA ALA A 85 -7.71 4.08 -5.65
C ALA A 85 -7.03 5.28 -4.98
N ILE A 86 -5.72 5.48 -5.22
CA ILE A 86 -4.97 6.63 -4.72
C ILE A 86 -5.58 7.93 -5.25
N SER A 87 -5.99 7.98 -6.52
CA SER A 87 -6.57 9.18 -7.14
C SER A 87 -7.89 9.64 -6.51
N VAL A 88 -8.61 8.73 -5.86
CA VAL A 88 -9.91 8.99 -5.24
C VAL A 88 -9.88 8.89 -3.71
N GLN A 89 -8.70 8.74 -3.11
CA GLN A 89 -8.61 8.73 -1.65
C GLN A 89 -9.12 10.06 -1.10
N PRO A 90 -10.02 10.05 -0.10
CA PRO A 90 -10.49 11.27 0.53
C PRO A 90 -9.32 11.92 1.26
N LEU A 91 -8.74 12.93 0.62
CA LEU A 91 -7.85 13.87 1.30
C LEU A 91 -8.72 14.53 2.37
N SER A 92 -8.31 14.46 3.64
CA SER A 92 -9.05 15.17 4.70
C SER A 92 -9.06 16.65 4.34
N GLU A 93 -10.18 17.14 3.81
CA GLU A 93 -10.41 18.58 3.69
C GLU A 93 -10.31 19.14 5.09
N SER A 94 -9.30 19.99 5.30
CA SER A 94 -9.15 20.77 6.53
C SER A 94 -10.07 21.98 6.50
#